data_AF-A0A0T6B4I9-F1
#
_entry.id   AF-A0A0T6B4I9-F1
#
_cell.length_a   1.000
_cell.length_b   1.000
_cell.length_c   1.000
_cell.angle_alpha   90.00
_cell.angle_beta   90.00
_cell.angle_gamma   90.00
#
_symmetry.space_group_name_H-M   'P 1'
#
loop_
_entity.id
_entity.type
_entity.pdbx_description
1 polymer ?
#
loop_
_entity_poly.entity_id
_entity_poly.type
_entity_poly.pdbx_seq_one_letter_code
_entity_poly.pdbx_strand_id
1 'polypeptide(L)'
;MVFLLLLFLITISSGTQFDSRGYILYCPCMGRFGNQADHFLGALGFAHGLNRTLVLPAWVEYRYGESKSQQVPFNAYFKVKALEEYHEVITIERFMGEIAPTLWPSEKRISFCYMARGDGNSCNAKDGNPFGPFWDTYGVDFVGSEYYGPSNYDIYHHNMAEEWNNKYPAQIWPVLAFTGSKLILLIINFILLCYSLGAPASFPVQLENRDLHKYLKWSEKIDNEAEDFIKKVLPKGAFVGIHLRNGIDWVRACKHVPTSPNLFSAPQCLGYRN
;
A
#
# COMPACT_ATOMS: atom_id res chain seq x y z
N MET A 1 -49.01 4.16 49.78
CA MET A 1 -48.54 3.15 48.81
C MET A 1 -48.46 3.82 47.44
N VAL A 2 -47.32 4.44 47.10
CA VAL A 2 -47.09 5.02 45.77
C VAL A 2 -45.65 4.66 45.40
N PHE A 3 -45.51 3.73 44.47
CA PHE A 3 -44.24 3.24 43.97
C PHE A 3 -43.87 4.09 42.75
N LEU A 4 -42.84 4.93 42.86
CA LEU A 4 -42.38 5.77 41.77
C LEU A 4 -41.36 4.97 40.92
N LEU A 5 -41.80 4.43 39.79
CA LEU A 5 -40.95 3.76 38.82
C LEU A 5 -40.24 4.82 37.96
N LEU A 6 -38.93 5.01 38.20
CA LEU A 6 -38.06 5.76 37.29
C LEU A 6 -37.64 4.85 36.13
N LEU A 7 -38.21 5.06 34.94
CA LEU A 7 -37.71 4.51 33.69
C LEU A 7 -36.46 5.30 33.26
N PHE A 8 -35.29 4.68 33.38
CA PHE A 8 -34.07 5.15 32.72
C PHE A 8 -34.16 4.81 31.23
N LEU A 9 -34.35 5.83 30.39
CA LEU A 9 -34.17 5.73 28.94
C LEU A 9 -32.67 5.60 28.65
N ILE A 10 -32.22 4.38 28.36
CA ILE A 10 -30.87 4.14 27.83
C ILE A 10 -30.90 4.54 26.35
N THR A 11 -30.42 5.73 26.05
CA THR A 11 -30.07 6.12 24.69
C THR A 11 -28.82 5.34 24.28
N ILE A 12 -29.00 4.29 23.48
CA ILE A 12 -27.89 3.61 22.80
C ILE A 12 -27.38 4.57 21.72
N SER A 13 -26.38 5.38 22.06
CA SER A 13 -25.57 6.05 21.05
C SER A 13 -24.80 4.95 20.33
N SER A 14 -25.23 4.59 19.12
CA SER A 14 -24.41 3.83 18.18
C SER A 14 -23.28 4.73 17.70
N GLY A 15 -22.30 4.96 18.59
CA GLY A 15 -21.04 5.58 18.23
C GLY A 15 -20.38 4.70 17.19
N THR A 16 -20.04 5.28 16.04
CA THR A 16 -19.24 4.59 15.02
C THR A 16 -17.94 4.14 15.70
N GLN A 17 -17.77 2.84 15.91
CA GLN A 17 -16.61 2.29 16.58
C GLN A 17 -15.43 2.33 15.61
N PHE A 18 -14.67 3.43 15.64
CA PHE A 18 -13.41 3.54 14.90
C PHE A 18 -12.32 2.71 15.59
N ASP A 19 -11.34 2.24 14.81
CA ASP A 19 -10.16 1.61 15.39
C ASP A 19 -9.33 2.69 16.11
N SER A 20 -9.25 2.58 17.44
CA SER A 20 -8.51 3.51 18.28
C SER A 20 -7.00 3.45 18.06
N ARG A 21 -6.50 2.41 17.39
CA ARG A 21 -5.10 2.32 16.96
C ARG A 21 -4.82 3.10 15.67
N GLY A 22 -5.87 3.51 14.96
CA GLY A 22 -5.75 4.32 13.74
C GLY A 22 -5.41 3.51 12.49
N TYR A 23 -5.18 4.23 11.39
CA TYR A 23 -5.18 3.70 10.02
C TYR A 23 -3.93 4.10 9.25
N ILE A 24 -3.55 3.25 8.30
CA ILE A 24 -2.48 3.52 7.32
C ILE A 24 -3.07 3.47 5.92
N LEU A 25 -2.91 4.56 5.16
CA LEU A 25 -3.25 4.63 3.74
C LEU A 25 -1.97 4.82 2.96
N TYR A 26 -1.94 4.31 1.73
CA TYR A 26 -0.86 4.63 0.82
C TYR A 26 -1.30 4.57 -0.64
N CYS A 27 -0.58 5.24 -1.52
CA CYS A 27 -0.72 5.02 -2.96
C CYS A 27 0.28 3.95 -3.45
N PRO A 28 -0.14 2.90 -4.17
CA PRO A 28 0.75 2.00 -4.90
C PRO A 28 1.28 2.65 -6.19
N CYS A 29 1.91 3.81 -6.04
CA CYS A 29 2.25 4.75 -7.11
C CYS A 29 3.55 4.41 -7.87
N MET A 30 4.18 3.25 -7.59
CA MET A 30 5.41 2.82 -8.25
C MET A 30 5.20 1.58 -9.11
N GLY A 31 5.57 1.69 -10.39
CA GLY A 31 5.62 0.55 -11.30
C GLY A 31 4.25 -0.05 -11.63
N ARG A 32 4.25 -1.30 -12.07
CA ARG A 32 3.04 -2.06 -12.44
C ARG A 32 2.69 -3.07 -11.34
N PHE A 33 1.68 -3.90 -11.57
CA PHE A 33 1.16 -4.88 -10.62
C PHE A 33 2.23 -5.62 -9.79
N GLY A 34 3.30 -6.15 -10.39
CA GLY A 34 4.37 -6.83 -9.64
C GLY A 34 5.09 -5.93 -8.63
N ASN A 35 5.38 -4.67 -8.98
CA ASN A 35 5.97 -3.71 -8.04
C ASN A 35 4.98 -3.35 -6.92
N GLN A 36 3.71 -3.17 -7.29
CA GLN A 36 2.65 -2.85 -6.34
C GLN A 36 2.41 -4.00 -5.36
N ALA A 37 2.50 -5.25 -5.81
CA ALA A 37 2.37 -6.44 -4.98
C ALA A 37 3.54 -6.56 -3.99
N ASP A 38 4.78 -6.34 -4.43
CA ASP A 38 5.95 -6.30 -3.54
C ASP A 38 5.81 -5.21 -2.46
N HIS A 39 5.41 -4.01 -2.86
CA HIS A 39 5.11 -2.91 -1.94
C HIS A 39 3.99 -3.23 -0.98
N PHE A 40 2.92 -3.89 -1.45
CA PHE A 40 1.80 -4.28 -0.61
C PHE A 40 2.25 -5.22 0.51
N LEU A 41 3.10 -6.21 0.22
CA LEU A 41 3.62 -7.12 1.25
C LEU A 41 4.41 -6.35 2.32
N GLY A 42 5.25 -5.40 1.91
CA GLY A 42 5.97 -4.55 2.86
C GLY A 42 5.05 -3.63 3.68
N ALA A 43 4.04 -3.03 3.04
CA ALA A 43 3.09 -2.16 3.72
C ALA A 43 2.19 -2.93 4.71
N LEU A 44 1.88 -4.20 4.41
CA LEU A 44 1.18 -5.11 5.31
C LEU A 44 2.02 -5.44 6.55
N GLY A 45 3.31 -5.77 6.36
CA GLY A 45 4.24 -5.96 7.48
C GLY A 45 4.42 -4.69 8.31
N PHE A 46 4.52 -3.52 7.67
CA PHE A 46 4.61 -2.22 8.34
C PHE A 46 3.37 -1.93 9.20
N ALA A 47 2.17 -2.12 8.64
CA ALA A 47 0.92 -1.88 9.35
C ALA A 47 0.72 -2.82 10.55
N HIS A 48 1.09 -4.09 10.37
CA HIS A 48 1.12 -5.05 11.47
C HIS A 48 2.12 -4.64 12.55
N GLY A 49 3.33 -4.23 12.17
CA GLY A 49 4.36 -3.76 13.10
C GLY A 49 3.94 -2.52 13.92
N LEU A 50 3.22 -1.58 13.31
CA LEU A 50 2.67 -0.42 14.03
C LEU A 50 1.35 -0.70 14.76
N ASN A 51 0.75 -1.88 14.55
CA ASN A 51 -0.56 -2.26 15.03
C ASN A 51 -1.65 -1.25 14.60
N ARG A 52 -1.64 -0.81 13.34
CA ARG A 52 -2.65 0.11 12.77
C ARG A 52 -3.39 -0.57 11.63
N THR A 53 -4.71 -0.40 11.54
CA THR A 53 -5.49 -1.00 10.45
C THR A 53 -4.96 -0.55 9.08
N LEU A 54 -4.63 -1.49 8.21
CA LEU A 54 -4.19 -1.17 6.85
C LEU A 54 -5.40 -0.90 5.95
N VAL A 55 -5.44 0.28 5.34
CA VAL A 55 -6.40 0.58 4.29
C VAL A 55 -5.85 0.05 2.97
N LEU A 56 -6.46 -1.01 2.46
CA LEU A 56 -6.11 -1.68 1.21
C LEU A 56 -6.33 -0.72 0.04
N PRO A 57 -5.28 -0.33 -0.70
CA PRO A 57 -5.45 0.56 -1.84
C PRO A 57 -6.04 -0.18 -3.03
N ALA A 58 -6.61 0.56 -3.97
CA ALA A 58 -6.84 0.05 -5.31
C ALA A 58 -5.52 -0.21 -6.05
N TRP A 59 -5.51 -1.25 -6.87
CA TRP A 59 -4.44 -1.52 -7.83
C TRP A 59 -4.46 -0.47 -8.93
N VAL A 60 -3.27 -0.04 -9.36
CA VAL A 60 -3.11 0.96 -10.42
C VAL A 60 -2.80 0.27 -11.73
N GLU A 61 -3.72 0.38 -12.68
CA GLU A 61 -3.55 -0.13 -14.04
C GLU A 61 -3.29 1.00 -15.04
N TYR A 62 -2.33 0.76 -15.93
CA TYR A 62 -2.04 1.65 -17.05
C TYR A 62 -2.56 1.00 -18.32
N ARG A 63 -3.50 1.65 -18.98
CA ARG A 63 -4.06 1.19 -20.25
C ARG A 63 -3.48 1.97 -21.41
N TYR A 64 -3.15 1.26 -22.49
CA TYR A 64 -2.63 1.89 -23.69
C TYR A 64 -3.66 2.85 -24.27
N GLY A 65 -3.24 4.08 -24.57
CA GLY A 65 -4.12 5.13 -25.10
C GLY A 65 -4.87 5.94 -24.04
N GLU A 66 -4.83 5.53 -22.77
CA GLU A 66 -5.43 6.30 -21.67
C GLU A 66 -4.38 7.20 -21.00
N SER A 67 -4.74 8.47 -20.78
CA SER A 67 -3.85 9.45 -20.17
C SER A 67 -3.81 9.36 -18.64
N LYS A 68 -4.83 8.76 -18.02
CA LYS A 68 -4.96 8.55 -16.57
C LYS A 68 -4.90 7.06 -16.26
N SER A 69 -4.31 6.73 -15.12
CA SER A 69 -4.34 5.36 -14.59
C SER A 69 -5.72 4.98 -14.09
N GLN A 70 -6.08 3.71 -14.18
CA GLN A 70 -7.30 3.17 -13.57
C GLN A 70 -7.02 2.62 -12.18
N GLN A 71 -7.96 2.84 -11.26
CA GLN A 71 -7.90 2.32 -9.89
C GLN A 71 -8.86 1.13 -9.80
N VAL A 72 -8.30 -0.07 -9.77
CA VAL A 72 -9.05 -1.32 -9.66
C VAL A 72 -9.16 -1.70 -8.18
N PRO A 73 -10.38 -1.85 -7.62
CA PRO A 73 -10.55 -2.19 -6.21
C PRO A 73 -9.74 -3.42 -5.79
N PHE A 74 -9.18 -3.41 -4.58
CA PHE A 74 -8.35 -4.51 -4.09
C PHE A 74 -9.05 -5.87 -4.22
N ASN A 75 -10.34 -5.88 -3.85
CA ASN A 75 -11.20 -7.06 -3.83
C ASN A 75 -11.61 -7.57 -5.21
N ALA A 76 -11.27 -6.86 -6.29
CA ALA A 76 -11.44 -7.39 -7.64
C ALA A 76 -10.54 -8.62 -7.87
N TYR A 77 -9.32 -8.58 -7.32
CA TYR A 77 -8.33 -9.66 -7.50
C TYR A 77 -8.18 -10.55 -6.28
N PHE A 78 -8.36 -10.04 -5.06
CA PHE A 78 -8.02 -10.80 -3.86
C PHE A 78 -9.14 -10.81 -2.82
N LYS A 79 -9.22 -11.89 -2.04
CA LYS A 79 -10.16 -12.03 -0.91
C LYS A 79 -9.65 -11.20 0.27
N VAL A 80 -10.37 -10.12 0.62
CA VAL A 80 -10.03 -9.26 1.78
C VAL A 80 -9.97 -10.06 3.08
N LYS A 81 -10.94 -10.97 3.30
CA LYS A 81 -11.04 -11.79 4.51
C LYS A 81 -9.81 -12.66 4.78
N ALA A 82 -9.07 -13.09 3.75
CA ALA A 82 -7.86 -13.90 3.94
C ALA A 82 -6.71 -13.10 4.57
N LEU A 83 -6.69 -11.77 4.39
CA LEU A 83 -5.70 -10.89 5.00
C LEU A 83 -6.00 -10.63 6.48
N GLU A 84 -7.28 -10.65 6.87
CA GLU A 84 -7.73 -10.48 8.26
C GLU A 84 -7.20 -11.60 9.18
N GLU A 85 -6.75 -12.73 8.62
CA GLU A 85 -6.04 -13.79 9.36
C GLU A 85 -4.65 -13.35 9.85
N TYR A 86 -4.05 -12.34 9.23
CA TYR A 86 -2.75 -11.80 9.59
C TYR A 86 -2.86 -10.48 10.36
N HIS A 87 -3.62 -9.53 9.82
CA HIS A 87 -3.71 -8.18 10.36
C HIS A 87 -5.03 -7.52 9.98
N GLU A 88 -5.46 -6.53 10.75
CA GLU A 88 -6.68 -5.81 10.44
C GLU A 88 -6.54 -4.95 9.19
N VAL A 89 -7.50 -5.14 8.28
CA VAL A 89 -7.53 -4.48 6.98
C VAL A 89 -8.92 -3.98 6.64
N ILE A 90 -9.00 -2.93 5.81
CA ILE A 90 -10.25 -2.42 5.27
C ILE A 90 -10.01 -1.89 3.85
N THR A 91 -10.97 -1.98 2.94
CA THR A 91 -10.79 -1.40 1.60
C THR A 91 -10.83 0.12 1.64
N ILE A 92 -10.07 0.78 0.77
CA ILE A 92 -10.09 2.25 0.65
C ILE A 92 -11.48 2.78 0.32
N GLU A 93 -12.29 2.06 -0.47
CA GLU A 93 -13.68 2.44 -0.76
C GLU A 93 -14.51 2.50 0.53
N ARG A 94 -14.38 1.50 1.40
CA ARG A 94 -15.11 1.44 2.66
C ARG A 94 -14.56 2.46 3.66
N PHE A 95 -13.25 2.61 3.76
CA PHE A 95 -12.63 3.63 4.61
C PHE A 95 -13.09 5.03 4.22
N MET A 96 -13.05 5.37 2.94
CA MET A 96 -13.43 6.70 2.44
C MET A 96 -14.95 6.96 2.54
N GLY A 97 -15.78 5.92 2.43
CA GLY A 97 -17.24 6.04 2.55
C GLY A 97 -17.74 6.09 4.00
N GLU A 98 -17.15 5.30 4.91
CA GLU A 98 -17.70 5.08 6.26
C GLU A 98 -16.89 5.76 7.38
N ILE A 99 -15.58 5.94 7.20
CA ILE A 99 -14.66 6.34 8.30
C ILE A 99 -14.10 7.75 8.06
N ALA A 100 -13.60 8.01 6.85
CA ALA A 100 -12.94 9.26 6.51
C ALA A 100 -13.79 10.53 6.76
N PRO A 101 -15.11 10.57 6.48
CA PRO A 101 -15.91 11.78 6.69
C PRO A 101 -15.89 12.28 8.14
N THR A 102 -15.74 11.37 9.11
CA THR A 102 -15.76 11.70 10.54
C THR A 102 -14.35 11.78 11.13
N LEU A 103 -13.49 10.78 10.86
CA LEU A 103 -12.17 10.67 11.48
C LEU A 103 -11.08 11.44 10.70
N TRP A 104 -11.24 11.60 9.39
CA TRP A 104 -10.25 12.21 8.49
C TRP A 104 -10.89 13.15 7.45
N PRO A 105 -11.60 14.20 7.93
CA PRO A 105 -12.28 15.16 7.06
C PRO A 105 -11.28 15.97 6.24
N SER A 106 -11.74 16.59 5.16
CA SER A 106 -10.88 17.24 4.15
C SER A 106 -9.87 18.23 4.73
N GLU A 107 -10.25 18.98 5.76
CA GLU A 107 -9.41 19.96 6.45
C GLU A 107 -8.31 19.37 7.35
N LYS A 108 -8.28 18.04 7.54
CA LYS A 108 -7.26 17.32 8.34
C LYS A 108 -6.39 16.37 7.51
N ARG A 109 -6.52 16.39 6.18
CA ARG A 109 -5.81 15.45 5.32
C ARG A 109 -4.36 15.86 5.11
N ILE A 110 -3.46 15.26 5.90
CA ILE A 110 -2.02 15.48 5.82
C ILE A 110 -1.36 14.35 5.03
N SER A 111 -0.53 14.70 4.05
CA SER A 111 0.25 13.75 3.26
C SER A 111 1.57 13.42 3.95
N PHE A 112 1.93 12.14 4.05
CA PHE A 112 3.21 11.68 4.57
C PHE A 112 4.20 11.38 3.44
N CYS A 113 5.43 11.86 3.59
CA CYS A 113 6.56 11.55 2.73
C CYS A 113 7.89 11.66 3.51
N TYR A 114 8.98 11.11 2.96
CA TYR A 114 10.28 11.11 3.65
C TYR A 114 10.83 12.52 3.83
N MET A 115 10.73 13.33 2.77
CA MET A 115 11.19 14.72 2.70
C MET A 115 10.41 15.47 1.62
N ALA A 116 10.57 16.79 1.56
CA ALA A 116 9.97 17.64 0.53
C ALA A 116 10.40 17.20 -0.88
N ARG A 117 9.49 17.35 -1.85
CA ARG A 117 9.69 16.93 -3.25
C ARG A 117 9.71 18.16 -4.16
N GLY A 118 10.74 18.28 -5.00
CA GLY A 118 10.89 19.41 -5.94
C GLY A 118 11.37 20.68 -5.23
N ASP A 119 11.10 21.84 -5.82
CA ASP A 119 11.59 23.15 -5.33
C ASP A 119 10.74 23.73 -4.19
N GLY A 120 9.75 22.97 -3.70
CA GLY A 120 8.78 23.42 -2.70
C GLY A 120 8.94 22.75 -1.34
N ASN A 121 8.17 23.23 -0.36
CA ASN A 121 8.10 22.69 1.01
C ASN A 121 6.89 21.75 1.20
N SER A 122 6.61 20.86 0.25
CA SER A 122 5.51 19.88 0.36
C SER A 122 5.90 18.50 -0.18
N CYS A 123 5.08 17.50 0.12
CA CYS A 123 5.21 16.16 -0.47
C CYS A 123 4.85 16.12 -1.96
N ASN A 124 4.12 17.14 -2.47
CA ASN A 124 3.59 17.14 -3.83
C ASN A 124 2.84 15.83 -4.16
N ALA A 125 1.93 15.46 -3.25
CA ALA A 125 1.25 14.17 -3.18
C ALA A 125 0.43 13.79 -4.42
N LYS A 126 0.04 14.77 -5.24
CA LYS A 126 -0.79 14.61 -6.43
C LYS A 126 -0.04 14.92 -7.74
N ASP A 127 1.27 15.14 -7.67
CA ASP A 127 2.07 15.54 -8.83
C ASP A 127 2.38 14.36 -9.76
N GLY A 128 1.68 14.35 -10.90
CA GLY A 128 1.86 13.42 -12.00
C GLY A 128 0.93 12.22 -11.95
N ASN A 129 1.18 11.28 -12.85
CA ASN A 129 0.45 10.01 -12.96
C ASN A 129 1.35 8.88 -12.41
N PRO A 130 0.88 8.03 -11.47
CA PRO A 130 -0.51 7.83 -11.04
C PRO A 130 -0.94 8.63 -9.80
N PHE A 131 -0.06 9.46 -9.24
CA PHE A 131 -0.28 10.18 -7.98
C PHE A 131 -1.59 10.97 -7.92
N GLY A 132 -1.79 11.93 -8.83
CA GLY A 132 -3.01 12.74 -8.86
C GLY A 132 -4.27 11.91 -9.08
N PRO A 133 -4.35 11.14 -10.19
CA PRO A 133 -5.53 10.31 -10.48
C PRO A 133 -5.92 9.34 -9.36
N PHE A 134 -4.95 8.75 -8.64
CA PHE A 134 -5.24 7.85 -7.53
C PHE A 134 -6.02 8.54 -6.41
N TRP A 135 -5.53 9.70 -5.94
CA TRP A 135 -6.19 10.44 -4.86
C TRP A 135 -7.47 11.15 -5.32
N ASP A 136 -7.52 11.60 -6.58
CA ASP A 136 -8.71 12.19 -7.20
C ASP A 136 -9.90 11.21 -7.20
N THR A 137 -9.65 9.92 -7.48
CA THR A 137 -10.70 8.88 -7.51
C THR A 137 -11.46 8.76 -6.18
N TYR A 138 -10.82 9.11 -5.07
CA TYR A 138 -11.42 9.07 -3.74
C TYR A 138 -11.75 10.47 -3.18
N GLY A 139 -11.66 11.52 -4.01
CA GLY A 139 -11.92 12.91 -3.59
C GLY A 139 -10.99 13.39 -2.49
N VAL A 140 -9.71 12.97 -2.53
CA VAL A 140 -8.69 13.35 -1.55
C VAL A 140 -7.86 14.51 -2.08
N ASP A 141 -7.89 15.61 -1.32
CA ASP A 141 -6.98 16.73 -1.40
C ASP A 141 -6.26 16.88 -0.06
N PHE A 142 -4.96 17.15 -0.11
CA PHE A 142 -4.13 17.30 1.08
C PHE A 142 -3.95 18.78 1.42
N VAL A 143 -4.12 19.11 2.69
CA VAL A 143 -3.98 20.49 3.19
C VAL A 143 -2.60 20.78 3.77
N GLY A 144 -1.76 19.75 3.94
CA GLY A 144 -0.42 19.87 4.48
C GLY A 144 0.42 18.63 4.25
N SER A 145 1.68 18.70 4.64
CA SER A 145 2.67 17.63 4.48
C SER A 145 3.40 17.38 5.80
N GLU A 146 3.61 16.11 6.12
CA GLU A 146 4.37 15.64 7.27
C GLU A 146 5.60 14.85 6.80
N TYR A 147 6.77 15.22 7.33
CA TYR A 147 8.04 14.61 6.98
C TYR A 147 8.47 13.63 8.06
N TYR A 148 8.51 12.35 7.69
CA TYR A 148 8.91 11.33 8.63
C TYR A 148 10.43 11.10 8.68
N GLY A 149 11.19 11.65 7.73
CA GLY A 149 12.66 11.62 7.78
C GLY A 149 13.20 12.23 9.09
N PRO A 150 14.23 11.66 9.72
CA PRO A 150 15.10 10.59 9.20
C PRO A 150 14.61 9.15 9.45
N SER A 151 13.44 8.94 10.07
CA SER A 151 12.90 7.59 10.35
C SER A 151 12.66 6.80 9.04
N ASN A 152 12.74 5.47 9.12
CA ASN A 152 12.53 4.58 7.98
C ASN A 152 11.32 3.64 8.25
N TYR A 153 10.89 2.88 7.24
CA TYR A 153 9.75 1.96 7.34
C TYR A 153 10.14 0.52 7.71
N ASP A 154 11.39 0.27 8.09
CA ASP A 154 11.89 -1.05 8.45
C ASP A 154 11.55 -1.39 9.90
N ILE A 155 10.40 -2.03 10.11
CA ILE A 155 9.91 -2.39 11.45
C ILE A 155 10.63 -3.61 12.06
N TYR A 156 11.49 -4.30 11.30
CA TYR A 156 12.19 -5.51 11.77
C TYR A 156 13.53 -5.22 12.42
N HIS A 157 14.07 -4.02 12.20
CA HIS A 157 15.36 -3.61 12.73
C HIS A 157 15.17 -2.50 13.76
N HIS A 158 15.88 -2.63 14.89
CA HIS A 158 15.80 -1.70 16.03
C HIS A 158 14.37 -1.56 16.59
N ASN A 159 14.12 -0.53 17.39
CA ASN A 159 12.82 -0.24 17.99
C ASN A 159 11.95 0.64 17.07
N MET A 160 12.00 0.41 15.75
CA MET A 160 11.37 1.32 14.79
C MET A 160 9.85 1.47 14.99
N ALA A 161 9.15 0.39 15.32
CA ALA A 161 7.73 0.45 15.62
C ALA A 161 7.41 1.36 16.84
N GLU A 162 8.27 1.32 17.87
CA GLU A 162 8.13 2.17 19.06
C GLU A 162 8.40 3.64 18.71
N GLU A 163 9.45 3.93 17.94
CA GLU A 163 9.76 5.28 17.48
C GLU A 163 8.61 5.88 16.64
N TRP A 164 8.03 5.10 15.73
CA TRP A 164 6.87 5.52 14.95
C TRP A 164 5.66 5.81 15.82
N ASN A 165 5.35 4.93 16.78
CA ASN A 165 4.20 5.11 17.65
C ASN A 165 4.39 6.26 18.66
N ASN A 166 5.62 6.53 19.09
CA ASN A 166 5.95 7.68 19.93
C ASN A 166 5.86 9.00 19.16
N LYS A 167 6.34 9.03 17.91
CA LYS A 167 6.29 10.23 17.06
C LYS A 167 4.90 10.50 16.53
N TYR A 168 4.16 9.45 16.17
CA TYR A 168 2.84 9.50 15.56
C TYR A 168 1.83 8.66 16.34
N PRO A 169 1.46 9.05 17.58
CA PRO A 169 0.47 8.34 18.36
C PRO A 169 -0.92 8.44 17.73
N ALA A 170 -1.70 7.36 17.75
CA ALA A 170 -3.00 7.25 17.07
C ALA A 170 -4.04 8.28 17.50
N GLN A 171 -3.95 8.78 18.74
CA GLN A 171 -4.85 9.78 19.30
C GLN A 171 -4.67 11.15 18.64
N ILE A 172 -3.44 11.45 18.18
CA ILE A 172 -3.10 12.71 17.49
C ILE A 172 -3.10 12.50 15.98
N TRP A 173 -2.57 11.35 15.54
CA TRP A 173 -2.44 10.94 14.15
C TRP A 173 -3.27 9.67 13.89
N PRO A 174 -4.61 9.80 13.78
CA PRO A 174 -5.48 8.66 13.55
C PRO A 174 -5.30 8.07 12.16
N VAL A 175 -4.73 8.82 11.21
CA VAL A 175 -4.52 8.40 9.82
C VAL A 175 -3.14 8.81 9.35
N LEU A 176 -2.35 7.84 8.90
CA LEU A 176 -1.05 8.05 8.25
C LEU A 176 -1.19 7.79 6.75
N ALA A 177 -1.23 8.84 5.94
CA ALA A 177 -1.50 8.75 4.49
C ALA A 177 -0.22 8.95 3.67
N PHE A 178 0.42 7.87 3.25
CA PHE A 178 1.68 7.88 2.50
C PHE A 178 1.45 8.13 1.00
N THR A 179 2.04 9.19 0.49
CA THR A 179 1.77 9.69 -0.88
C THR A 179 2.96 9.52 -1.83
N GLY A 180 4.13 9.23 -1.27
CA GLY A 180 5.37 9.01 -2.00
C GLY A 180 6.11 10.29 -2.36
N SER A 181 7.42 10.28 -2.14
CA SER A 181 8.38 11.22 -2.68
C SER A 181 9.13 10.61 -3.87
N LYS A 182 9.22 11.35 -4.98
CA LYS A 182 10.21 11.08 -6.00
C LYS A 182 11.54 11.67 -5.54
N LEU A 183 12.43 10.86 -4.98
CA LEU A 183 13.80 11.30 -4.73
C LEU A 183 14.58 11.24 -6.05
N ILE A 184 14.73 12.38 -6.73
CA ILE A 184 15.74 12.53 -7.77
C ILE A 184 17.01 12.98 -7.06
N LEU A 185 17.78 12.04 -6.52
CA LEU A 185 19.19 12.31 -6.23
C LEU A 185 19.98 11.92 -7.48
N LEU A 186 20.27 12.92 -8.32
CA LEU A 186 21.38 12.85 -9.27
C LEU A 186 22.68 12.98 -8.48
N ILE A 187 23.05 11.93 -7.73
CA ILE A 187 24.42 11.80 -7.23
C ILE A 187 25.13 10.80 -8.12
N ILE A 188 26.08 11.36 -8.88
CA ILE A 188 27.10 10.66 -9.65
C ILE A 188 27.71 9.56 -8.74
N ASN A 189 27.56 8.30 -9.15
CA ASN A 189 28.23 7.11 -8.61
C ASN A 189 27.83 6.55 -7.22
N PHE A 190 26.71 6.93 -6.62
CA PHE A 190 26.15 6.19 -5.48
C PHE A 190 24.63 6.06 -5.61
N ILE A 191 24.16 4.89 -6.05
CA ILE A 191 22.74 4.56 -6.06
C ILE A 191 22.35 4.17 -4.64
N LEU A 192 22.08 5.16 -3.78
CA LEU A 192 21.30 4.93 -2.57
C LEU A 192 19.83 5.12 -2.96
N LEU A 193 19.16 4.01 -3.33
CA LEU A 193 17.72 3.96 -3.66
C LEU A 193 16.88 4.20 -2.38
N CYS A 194 16.85 5.42 -1.85
CA CYS A 194 15.77 5.86 -0.96
C CYS A 194 14.64 6.46 -1.79
N TYR A 195 14.00 5.64 -2.62
CA TYR A 195 12.79 6.04 -3.30
C TYR A 195 11.61 5.69 -2.39
N SER A 196 11.22 6.60 -1.48
CA SER A 196 9.95 6.44 -0.77
C SER A 196 8.81 6.68 -1.77
N LEU A 197 8.45 5.68 -2.56
CA LEU A 197 7.43 5.81 -3.61
C LEU A 197 6.13 5.18 -3.13
N GLY A 198 5.36 6.01 -2.43
CA GLY A 198 3.94 5.82 -2.12
C GLY A 198 3.71 4.90 -0.93
N ALA A 199 4.20 3.67 -1.00
CA ALA A 199 4.07 2.67 0.05
C ALA A 199 5.17 2.81 1.12
N PRO A 200 4.85 2.64 2.42
CA PRO A 200 5.86 2.50 3.47
C PRO A 200 6.50 1.10 3.42
N ALA A 201 7.20 0.81 2.33
CA ALA A 201 7.71 -0.51 2.00
C ALA A 201 9.01 -0.42 1.17
N SER A 202 9.83 -1.46 1.29
CA SER A 202 10.99 -1.67 0.43
C SER A 202 10.60 -2.26 -0.93
N PHE A 203 11.45 -2.01 -1.93
CA PHE A 203 11.40 -2.71 -3.21
C PHE A 203 12.82 -3.09 -3.68
N PRO A 204 13.08 -4.36 -4.03
CA PRO A 204 12.18 -5.52 -3.93
C PRO A 204 11.74 -5.79 -2.48
N VAL A 205 10.66 -6.57 -2.32
CA VAL A 205 10.12 -6.89 -0.99
C VAL A 205 11.21 -7.47 -0.08
N GLN A 206 11.26 -7.03 1.18
CA GLN A 206 12.10 -7.60 2.24
C GLN A 206 11.88 -9.12 2.43
N LEU A 207 12.94 -9.83 2.82
CA LEU A 207 12.90 -11.28 3.01
C LEU A 207 11.83 -11.69 4.04
N GLU A 208 11.72 -10.91 5.11
CA GLU A 208 10.82 -11.07 6.25
C GLU A 208 9.33 -11.00 5.83
N ASN A 209 9.04 -10.28 4.73
CA ASN A 209 7.68 -10.03 4.24
C ASN A 209 7.23 -11.01 3.15
N ARG A 210 8.11 -11.86 2.62
CA ARG A 210 7.78 -12.76 1.50
C ARG A 210 6.68 -13.76 1.84
N ASP A 211 6.71 -14.31 3.05
CA ASP A 211 5.75 -15.31 3.51
C ASP A 211 4.33 -14.74 3.67
N LEU A 212 4.18 -13.41 3.71
CA LEU A 212 2.88 -12.77 3.73
C LEU A 212 2.09 -12.99 2.44
N HIS A 213 2.75 -13.36 1.34
CA HIS A 213 2.06 -13.74 0.09
C HIS A 213 1.04 -14.87 0.30
N LYS A 214 1.19 -15.72 1.31
CA LYS A 214 0.23 -16.78 1.61
C LYS A 214 -1.19 -16.27 1.90
N TYR A 215 -1.32 -15.02 2.36
CA TYR A 215 -2.60 -14.36 2.65
C TYR A 215 -3.24 -13.70 1.42
N LEU A 216 -2.50 -13.53 0.32
CA LEU A 216 -3.05 -13.09 -0.96
C LEU A 216 -3.75 -14.26 -1.66
N LYS A 217 -5.01 -14.50 -1.30
CA LYS A 217 -5.87 -15.48 -1.97
C LYS A 217 -6.66 -14.81 -3.07
N TRP A 218 -6.63 -15.38 -4.28
CA TRP A 218 -7.42 -14.88 -5.41
C TRP A 218 -8.92 -14.80 -5.09
N SER A 219 -9.60 -13.84 -5.69
CA SER A 219 -11.05 -13.72 -5.64
C SER A 219 -11.71 -14.90 -6.35
N GLU A 220 -12.95 -15.20 -5.98
CA GLU A 220 -13.70 -16.30 -6.62
C GLU A 220 -13.80 -16.12 -8.14
N LYS A 221 -13.91 -14.86 -8.60
CA LYS A 221 -13.89 -14.55 -10.03
C LYS A 221 -12.61 -15.03 -10.71
N ILE A 222 -11.44 -14.66 -10.17
CA ILE A 222 -10.14 -15.02 -10.76
C ILE A 222 -9.89 -16.52 -10.65
N ASP A 223 -10.23 -17.14 -9.52
CA ASP A 223 -10.14 -18.59 -9.34
C ASP A 223 -10.98 -19.33 -10.40
N ASN A 224 -12.24 -18.92 -10.60
CA ASN A 224 -13.13 -19.54 -11.58
C ASN A 224 -12.62 -19.33 -13.02
N GLU A 225 -12.15 -18.14 -13.38
CA GLU A 225 -11.58 -17.85 -14.70
C GLU A 225 -10.34 -18.70 -14.98
N ALA A 226 -9.46 -18.87 -13.99
CA ALA A 226 -8.28 -19.72 -14.10
C ALA A 226 -8.64 -21.20 -14.24
N GLU A 227 -9.55 -21.70 -13.41
CA GLU A 227 -10.03 -23.09 -13.49
C GLU A 227 -10.68 -23.39 -14.83
N ASP A 228 -11.51 -22.47 -15.35
CA ASP A 228 -12.16 -22.62 -16.64
C ASP A 228 -11.14 -22.65 -17.78
N PHE A 229 -10.11 -21.79 -17.74
CA PHE A 229 -9.04 -21.81 -18.73
C PHE A 229 -8.28 -23.13 -18.71
N ILE A 230 -7.90 -23.61 -17.51
CA ILE A 230 -7.20 -24.88 -17.34
C ILE A 230 -8.04 -26.03 -17.90
N LYS A 231 -9.34 -26.10 -17.57
CA LYS A 231 -10.24 -27.18 -18.00
C LYS A 231 -10.50 -27.17 -19.51
N LYS A 232 -10.59 -25.99 -20.14
CA LYS A 232 -11.02 -25.84 -21.53
C LYS A 232 -9.85 -25.79 -22.53
N VAL A 233 -8.68 -25.29 -22.12
CA VAL A 233 -7.58 -24.97 -23.04
C VAL A 233 -6.35 -25.85 -22.81
N LEU A 234 -6.03 -26.17 -21.55
CA LEU A 234 -4.81 -26.92 -21.23
C LEU A 234 -5.01 -28.44 -21.38
N PRO A 235 -3.92 -29.19 -21.66
CA PRO A 235 -4.00 -30.64 -21.75
C PRO A 235 -4.44 -31.27 -20.42
N LYS A 236 -5.14 -32.41 -20.51
CA LYS A 236 -5.48 -33.20 -19.33
C LYS A 236 -4.20 -33.68 -18.64
N GLY A 237 -4.09 -33.45 -17.34
CA GLY A 237 -2.94 -33.85 -16.52
C GLY A 237 -1.99 -32.70 -16.22
N ALA A 238 -0.71 -33.04 -16.01
CA ALA A 238 0.31 -32.06 -15.67
C ALA A 238 0.67 -31.16 -16.87
N PHE A 239 0.98 -29.89 -16.57
CA PHE A 239 1.42 -28.89 -17.53
C PHE A 239 2.53 -28.02 -16.92
N VAL A 240 3.30 -27.33 -17.77
CA VAL A 240 4.36 -26.41 -17.36
C VAL A 240 3.97 -25.00 -17.78
N GLY A 241 3.90 -24.09 -16.80
CA GLY A 241 3.71 -22.66 -17.04
C GLY A 241 5.05 -21.94 -17.16
N ILE A 242 5.22 -21.13 -18.20
CA ILE A 242 6.41 -20.27 -18.38
C ILE A 242 5.97 -18.81 -18.48
N HIS A 243 6.68 -17.91 -17.78
CA HIS A 243 6.46 -16.47 -17.89
C HIS A 243 7.56 -15.84 -18.75
N LEU A 244 7.19 -15.46 -19.98
CA LEU A 244 8.11 -14.82 -20.92
C LEU A 244 8.01 -13.29 -20.81
N ARG A 245 8.95 -12.69 -20.08
CA ARG A 245 9.10 -11.23 -20.03
C ARG A 245 10.12 -10.77 -21.07
N ASN A 246 9.66 -10.52 -22.30
CA ASN A 246 10.52 -10.22 -23.46
C ASN A 246 10.16 -8.90 -24.18
N GLY A 247 9.37 -8.04 -23.53
CA GLY A 247 9.01 -6.73 -24.08
C GLY A 247 10.23 -5.81 -24.27
N ILE A 248 10.13 -4.87 -25.22
CA ILE A 248 11.23 -3.93 -25.54
C ILE A 248 11.69 -3.10 -24.33
N ASP A 249 10.75 -2.78 -23.43
CA ASP A 249 11.03 -2.11 -22.16
C ASP A 249 11.94 -2.95 -21.26
N TRP A 250 11.68 -4.26 -21.22
CA TRP A 250 12.48 -5.21 -20.45
C TRP A 250 13.88 -5.40 -21.04
N VAL A 251 14.00 -5.52 -22.36
CA VAL A 251 15.30 -5.63 -23.04
C VAL A 251 16.21 -4.44 -22.68
N ARG A 252 15.65 -3.23 -22.59
CA ARG A 252 16.40 -2.04 -22.15
C ARG A 252 16.78 -2.13 -20.68
N ALA A 253 15.88 -2.55 -19.81
CA ALA A 253 16.18 -2.72 -18.39
C ALA A 253 17.32 -3.74 -18.17
N CYS A 254 17.33 -4.86 -18.92
CA CYS A 254 18.37 -5.87 -18.86
C CYS A 254 19.77 -5.37 -19.22
N LYS A 255 19.91 -4.26 -19.95
CA LYS A 255 21.22 -3.65 -20.26
C LYS A 255 21.94 -3.13 -19.02
N HIS A 256 21.21 -2.88 -17.93
CA HIS A 256 21.77 -2.37 -16.67
C HIS A 256 22.24 -3.48 -15.71
N VAL A 257 22.01 -4.75 -16.03
CA VAL A 257 22.40 -5.89 -15.18
C VAL A 257 23.91 -5.91 -14.84
N PRO A 258 24.85 -5.62 -15.76
CA PRO A 258 26.29 -5.63 -15.42
C PRO A 258 26.67 -4.62 -14.33
N THR A 259 25.90 -3.54 -14.19
CA THR A 259 26.13 -2.47 -13.19
C THR A 259 25.28 -2.64 -11.93
N SER A 260 24.22 -3.44 -11.97
CA SER A 260 23.29 -3.66 -10.86
C SER A 260 22.82 -5.12 -10.88
N PRO A 261 23.56 -6.03 -10.23
CA PRO A 261 23.24 -7.46 -10.25
C PRO A 261 21.96 -7.79 -9.47
N ASN A 262 21.64 -7.00 -8.44
CA ASN A 262 20.44 -7.13 -7.60
C ASN A 262 19.25 -6.30 -8.15
N LEU A 263 19.07 -6.27 -9.47
CA LEU A 263 18.04 -5.47 -10.13
C LEU A 263 16.63 -6.08 -9.94
N PHE A 264 15.67 -5.26 -9.52
CA PHE A 264 14.27 -5.66 -9.28
C PHE A 264 14.17 -6.90 -8.37
N SER A 265 13.45 -7.94 -8.80
CA SER A 265 13.24 -9.17 -8.04
C SER A 265 14.33 -10.23 -8.25
N ALA A 266 15.52 -9.86 -8.73
CA ALA A 266 16.68 -10.77 -8.81
C ALA A 266 17.02 -11.49 -7.49
N PRO A 267 16.84 -10.88 -6.28
CA PRO A 267 17.09 -11.57 -5.02
C PRO A 267 16.29 -12.86 -4.81
N GLN A 268 15.17 -13.07 -5.52
CA GLN A 268 14.43 -14.33 -5.43
C GLN A 268 15.21 -15.55 -5.95
N CYS A 269 16.20 -15.32 -6.84
CA CYS A 269 17.06 -16.35 -7.41
C CYS A 269 18.47 -16.30 -6.82
N LEU A 270 19.00 -15.09 -6.65
CA LEU A 270 20.39 -14.88 -6.24
C LEU A 270 20.53 -14.87 -4.71
N GLY A 271 19.50 -14.46 -3.97
CA GLY A 271 19.57 -14.20 -2.53
C GLY A 271 19.71 -12.71 -2.23
N TYR A 272 19.40 -12.33 -0.98
CA TYR A 272 19.33 -10.93 -0.53
C TYR A 272 20.68 -10.35 -0.07
N ARG A 273 21.73 -11.18 0.04
CA ARG A 273 23.06 -10.79 0.57
C ARG A 273 24.20 -11.08 -0.42
N ASN A 274 23.89 -11.09 -1.73
CA ASN A 274 24.87 -11.31 -2.79
C ASN A 274 25.58 -10.05 -3.22
#